data_AF-A0A0Q0X2I8-F1
#
_entry.id   AF-A0A0Q0X2I8-F1
#
_cell.length_a   1.000
_cell.length_b   1.000
_cell.length_c   1.000
_cell.angle_alpha   90.00
_cell.angle_beta   90.00
_cell.angle_gamma   90.00
#
_symmetry.space_group_name_H-M   'P 1'
#
loop_
_entity.id
_entity.type
_entity.pdbx_description
1 polymer ?
#
loop_
_entity_poly.entity_id
_entity_poly.type
_entity_poly.pdbx_seq_one_letter_code
_entity_poly.pdbx_strand_id
1 'polypeptide(L)'
;LISGYVPAHEVNLPLHTAVQEVAEECLLETPEGWLSGRFNDTWLPAPYANALHYRETAPFLLTPLSGAARPVRCASQTLLERPRAYVHLPTASLQLIYDLRLEVPKEAKSLSLFHVEERLEGDQLIARLNRKRPDLYLMPLIDGKPCAELYTLHKDQLKPASTRGLYLAESFAPQEGWVVSEERIRWKDWLRQQGLSAPDKESRLKRLTGKAKQMFRKVVKKKA
;
A
#
# COMPACT_ATOMS: atom_id res chain seq x y z
N LEU A 1 4.24 2.13 -1.10
CA LEU A 1 3.71 1.87 -2.45
C LEU A 1 4.27 0.52 -2.87
N ILE A 2 3.63 -0.18 -3.80
CA ILE A 2 4.29 -1.31 -4.49
C ILE A 2 5.34 -0.71 -5.41
N SER A 3 6.54 -1.27 -5.41
CA SER A 3 7.68 -0.69 -6.13
C SER A 3 8.71 -1.77 -6.46
N GLY A 4 9.27 -1.71 -7.66
CA GLY A 4 10.38 -2.57 -8.07
C GLY A 4 11.28 -1.89 -9.10
N TYR A 5 12.42 -2.52 -9.35
CA TYR A 5 13.40 -2.01 -10.29
C TYR A 5 13.02 -2.39 -11.72
N VAL A 6 13.04 -1.41 -12.63
CA VAL A 6 12.86 -1.67 -14.05
C VAL A 6 14.12 -2.36 -14.60
N PRO A 7 14.02 -3.58 -15.16
CA PRO A 7 15.16 -4.25 -15.77
C PRO A 7 15.74 -3.40 -16.92
N ALA A 8 17.05 -3.46 -17.13
CA ALA A 8 17.72 -2.63 -18.14
C ALA A 8 17.15 -2.83 -19.57
N HIS A 9 16.68 -4.04 -19.89
CA HIS A 9 16.08 -4.37 -21.18
C HIS A 9 14.60 -3.93 -21.31
N GLU A 10 13.96 -3.51 -20.22
CA GLU A 10 12.58 -3.01 -20.18
C GLU A 10 12.50 -1.51 -19.84
N VAL A 11 13.62 -0.78 -19.89
CA VAL A 11 13.68 0.65 -19.50
C VAL A 11 12.74 1.55 -20.31
N ASN A 12 12.31 1.10 -21.49
CA ASN A 12 11.32 1.77 -22.34
C ASN A 12 9.86 1.31 -22.08
N LEU A 13 9.66 0.33 -21.21
CA LEU A 13 8.37 -0.24 -20.80
C LEU A 13 8.12 -0.21 -19.27
N PRO A 14 8.42 0.88 -18.53
CA PRO A 14 8.29 0.91 -17.07
C PRO A 14 6.86 0.63 -16.54
N LEU A 15 5.82 0.90 -17.35
CA LEU A 15 4.44 0.54 -16.99
C LEU A 15 4.25 -0.99 -16.90
N HIS A 16 4.93 -1.75 -17.76
CA HIS A 16 4.88 -3.20 -17.75
C HIS A 16 5.41 -3.72 -16.41
N THR A 17 6.60 -3.26 -16.00
CA THR A 17 7.19 -3.60 -14.71
C THR A 17 6.25 -3.21 -13.56
N ALA A 18 5.74 -1.96 -13.53
CA ALA A 18 4.85 -1.53 -12.45
C ALA A 18 3.59 -2.40 -12.29
N VAL A 19 3.03 -2.87 -13.40
CA VAL A 19 1.86 -3.76 -13.41
C VAL A 19 2.23 -5.19 -12.97
N GLN A 20 3.41 -5.68 -13.37
CA GLN A 20 3.94 -6.97 -12.94
C GLN A 20 4.21 -6.98 -11.43
N GLU A 21 4.82 -5.94 -10.89
CA GLU A 21 5.06 -5.76 -9.45
C GLU A 21 3.74 -5.81 -8.65
N VAL A 22 2.66 -5.21 -9.17
CA VAL A 22 1.34 -5.35 -8.54
C VAL A 22 0.87 -6.81 -8.55
N ALA A 23 1.07 -7.55 -9.64
CA ALA A 23 0.70 -8.97 -9.69
C ALA A 23 1.52 -9.84 -8.72
N GLU A 24 2.80 -9.54 -8.57
CA GLU A 24 3.77 -10.29 -7.76
C GLU A 24 3.65 -10.00 -6.27
N GLU A 25 3.51 -8.73 -5.92
CA GLU A 25 3.56 -8.29 -4.53
C GLU A 25 2.18 -8.09 -3.90
N CYS A 26 1.12 -7.84 -4.69
CA CYS A 26 -0.23 -7.52 -4.18
C CYS A 26 -1.17 -8.73 -4.35
N LEU A 27 -1.11 -9.68 -3.43
CA LEU A 27 -1.88 -10.92 -3.53
C LEU A 27 -3.26 -10.84 -2.85
N LEU A 28 -4.28 -11.25 -3.59
CA LEU A 28 -5.69 -11.24 -3.18
C LEU A 28 -6.19 -12.67 -2.97
N GLU A 29 -6.50 -13.03 -1.73
CA GLU A 29 -6.95 -14.36 -1.33
C GLU A 29 -8.47 -14.39 -1.08
N THR A 30 -9.15 -15.41 -1.62
CA THR A 30 -10.52 -15.79 -1.25
C THR A 30 -10.54 -17.24 -0.74
N PRO A 31 -11.67 -17.72 -0.16
CA PRO A 31 -11.79 -19.13 0.26
C PRO A 31 -11.59 -20.14 -0.87
N GLU A 32 -11.91 -19.75 -2.11
CA GLU A 32 -11.81 -20.59 -3.31
C GLU A 32 -10.42 -20.55 -3.96
N GLY A 33 -9.53 -19.66 -3.52
CA GLY A 33 -8.18 -19.52 -4.07
C GLY A 33 -7.75 -18.07 -4.25
N TRP A 34 -6.66 -17.88 -4.99
CA TRP A 34 -6.07 -16.58 -5.25
C TRP A 34 -6.69 -15.95 -6.51
N LEU A 35 -6.95 -14.65 -6.47
CA LEU A 35 -7.43 -13.93 -7.64
C LEU A 35 -6.28 -13.73 -8.62
N SER A 36 -6.51 -14.12 -9.87
CA SER A 36 -5.72 -13.68 -11.01
C SER A 36 -6.05 -12.21 -11.35
N GLY A 37 -5.18 -11.55 -12.09
CA GLY A 37 -5.34 -10.14 -12.44
C GLY A 37 -5.41 -9.90 -13.94
N ARG A 38 -6.04 -8.80 -14.33
CA ARG A 38 -5.95 -8.23 -15.68
C ARG A 38 -5.54 -6.77 -15.61
N PHE A 39 -4.71 -6.32 -16.54
CA PHE A 39 -4.51 -4.90 -16.81
C PHE A 39 -5.22 -4.54 -18.10
N ASN A 40 -6.27 -3.71 -17.99
CA ASN A 40 -7.28 -3.55 -19.04
C ASN A 40 -7.76 -4.94 -19.52
N ASP A 41 -7.53 -5.27 -20.80
CA ASP A 41 -7.92 -6.55 -21.38
C ASP A 41 -6.84 -7.64 -21.36
N THR A 42 -5.65 -7.34 -20.85
CA THR A 42 -4.52 -8.29 -20.87
C THR A 42 -4.41 -9.01 -19.53
N TRP A 43 -4.23 -10.33 -19.56
CA TRP A 43 -3.95 -11.12 -18.36
C TRP A 43 -2.59 -10.78 -17.76
N LEU A 44 -2.57 -10.62 -16.44
CA LEU A 44 -1.35 -10.50 -15.66
C LEU A 44 -0.73 -11.89 -15.45
N PRO A 45 0.59 -11.96 -15.21
CA PRO A 45 1.21 -13.20 -14.78
C PRO A 45 0.55 -13.74 -13.52
N ALA A 46 0.62 -15.06 -13.33
CA ALA A 46 0.22 -15.76 -12.12
C ALA A 46 1.48 -16.17 -11.34
N PRO A 47 2.09 -15.24 -10.59
CA PRO A 47 3.33 -15.51 -9.89
C PRO A 47 3.12 -16.60 -8.83
N TYR A 48 4.16 -17.40 -8.58
CA TYR A 48 4.08 -18.50 -7.63
C TYR A 48 3.00 -19.55 -7.95
N ALA A 49 2.59 -19.71 -9.22
CA ALA A 49 1.56 -20.70 -9.62
C ALA A 49 1.87 -22.15 -9.19
N ASN A 50 3.15 -22.48 -8.95
CA ASN A 50 3.54 -23.78 -8.40
C ASN A 50 3.16 -23.97 -6.92
N ALA A 51 2.93 -22.87 -6.19
CA ALA A 51 2.59 -22.85 -4.75
C ALA A 51 1.19 -22.29 -4.46
N LEU A 52 0.62 -21.48 -5.36
CA LEU A 52 -0.66 -20.82 -5.17
C LEU A 52 -1.72 -21.39 -6.13
N HIS A 53 -2.88 -21.72 -5.58
CA HIS A 53 -4.05 -22.12 -6.37
C HIS A 53 -4.81 -20.88 -6.86
N TYR A 54 -4.55 -20.46 -8.09
CA TYR A 54 -5.28 -19.36 -8.72
C TYR A 54 -6.64 -19.81 -9.25
N ARG A 55 -7.63 -18.93 -9.08
CA ARG A 55 -8.96 -19.12 -9.62
C ARG A 55 -8.98 -18.81 -11.12
N GLU A 56 -9.71 -19.64 -11.87
CA GLU A 56 -9.87 -19.48 -13.33
C GLU A 56 -10.87 -18.37 -13.72
N THR A 57 -11.68 -17.89 -12.77
CA THR A 57 -12.76 -16.92 -13.02
C THR A 57 -12.72 -15.77 -12.02
N ALA A 58 -13.32 -14.64 -12.42
CA ALA A 58 -13.42 -13.41 -11.63
C ALA A 58 -12.05 -12.81 -11.27
N PRO A 59 -11.26 -12.34 -12.25
CA PRO A 59 -10.02 -11.64 -11.96
C PRO A 59 -10.27 -10.27 -11.33
N PHE A 60 -9.29 -9.76 -10.59
CA PHE A 60 -9.25 -8.33 -10.32
C PHE A 60 -8.84 -7.56 -11.58
N LEU A 61 -9.31 -6.33 -11.70
CA LEU A 61 -9.00 -5.46 -12.83
C LEU A 61 -8.13 -4.30 -12.37
N LEU A 62 -7.01 -4.10 -13.06
CA LEU A 62 -6.12 -2.97 -12.91
C LEU A 62 -6.33 -2.04 -14.12
N THR A 63 -6.65 -0.78 -13.86
CA THR A 63 -6.80 0.26 -14.89
C THR A 63 -5.97 1.47 -14.54
N PRO A 64 -5.47 2.22 -15.53
CA PRO A 64 -4.81 3.48 -15.24
C PRO A 64 -5.82 4.49 -14.71
N LEU A 65 -5.52 5.08 -13.55
CA LEU A 65 -6.21 6.27 -13.09
C LEU A 65 -5.49 7.47 -13.73
N SER A 66 -5.63 7.54 -15.06
CA SER A 66 -4.83 8.35 -15.98
C SER A 66 -4.44 9.72 -15.40
N GLY A 67 -3.14 9.96 -15.28
CA GLY A 67 -2.60 11.14 -14.61
C GLY A 67 -2.64 12.39 -15.51
N ALA A 68 -3.10 13.52 -14.96
CA ALA A 68 -2.88 14.84 -15.56
C ALA A 68 -1.41 15.31 -15.48
N ALA A 69 -0.47 14.38 -15.31
CA ALA A 69 0.95 14.65 -15.18
C ALA A 69 1.57 15.04 -16.53
N ARG A 70 2.71 15.73 -16.45
CA ARG A 70 3.49 16.08 -17.64
C ARG A 70 4.05 14.82 -18.30
N PRO A 71 4.13 14.77 -19.65
CA PRO A 71 4.73 13.64 -20.33
C PRO A 71 6.18 13.41 -19.88
N VAL A 72 6.49 12.19 -19.45
CA VAL A 72 7.86 11.71 -19.22
C VAL A 72 8.31 10.99 -20.48
N ARG A 73 9.54 11.24 -20.92
CA ARG A 73 10.11 10.62 -22.12
C ARG A 73 11.34 9.79 -21.78
N CYS A 74 11.41 8.60 -22.35
CA CYS A 74 12.61 7.80 -22.44
C CYS A 74 13.13 7.93 -23.87
N ALA A 75 14.22 8.69 -24.04
CA ALA A 75 14.68 9.16 -25.36
C ALA A 75 13.54 9.83 -26.18
N SER A 76 13.20 9.29 -27.34
CA SER A 76 12.11 9.80 -28.20
C SER A 76 10.72 9.29 -27.83
N GLN A 77 10.62 8.28 -26.95
CA GLN A 77 9.36 7.64 -26.60
C GLN A 77 8.73 8.31 -25.38
N THR A 78 7.47 8.74 -25.52
CA THR A 78 6.67 9.15 -24.35
C THR A 78 6.21 7.90 -23.60
N LEU A 79 6.42 7.89 -22.29
CA LEU A 79 5.95 6.80 -21.42
C LEU A 79 4.42 6.80 -21.34
N LEU A 80 3.83 5.61 -21.44
CA LEU A 80 2.38 5.40 -21.38
C LEU A 80 1.83 5.77 -20.00
N GLU A 81 0.55 6.14 -19.95
CA GLU A 81 -0.19 6.51 -18.72
C GLU A 81 0.37 7.67 -17.90
N ARG A 82 1.34 8.41 -18.47
CA ARG A 82 1.88 9.67 -17.94
C ARG A 82 2.22 9.55 -16.44
N PRO A 83 3.20 8.72 -16.08
CA PRO A 83 3.61 8.62 -14.68
C PRO A 83 4.10 9.96 -14.16
N ARG A 84 3.97 10.18 -12.85
CA ARG A 84 4.75 11.24 -12.19
C ARG A 84 6.20 10.76 -12.07
N ALA A 85 7.13 11.70 -12.06
CA ALA A 85 8.55 11.40 -11.91
C ALA A 85 9.22 12.31 -10.89
N TYR A 86 10.18 11.76 -10.15
CA TYR A 86 11.06 12.50 -9.27
C TYR A 86 12.41 11.79 -9.14
N VAL A 87 13.46 12.52 -8.78
CA VAL A 87 14.78 11.99 -8.46
C VAL A 87 14.85 11.75 -6.95
N HIS A 88 15.20 10.53 -6.57
CA HIS A 88 15.48 10.17 -5.19
C HIS A 88 16.99 10.18 -4.96
N LEU A 89 17.47 11.16 -4.20
CA LEU A 89 18.92 11.36 -3.98
C LEU A 89 19.59 10.19 -3.25
N PRO A 90 19.03 9.64 -2.15
CA PRO A 90 19.66 8.54 -1.42
C PRO A 90 19.99 7.32 -2.29
N THR A 91 19.17 7.02 -3.31
CA THR A 91 19.40 5.90 -4.22
C THR A 91 19.90 6.32 -5.61
N ALA A 92 20.18 7.61 -5.81
CA ALA A 92 20.59 8.17 -7.10
C ALA A 92 19.74 7.68 -8.29
N SER A 93 18.42 7.59 -8.07
CA SER A 93 17.50 6.95 -9.03
C SER A 93 16.40 7.91 -9.47
N LEU A 94 15.89 7.68 -10.69
CA LEU A 94 14.64 8.27 -11.15
C LEU A 94 13.50 7.34 -10.76
N GLN A 95 12.56 7.87 -10.00
CA GLN A 95 11.36 7.16 -9.57
C GLN A 95 10.19 7.53 -10.48
N LEU A 96 9.42 6.53 -10.90
CA LEU A 96 8.21 6.69 -11.70
C LEU A 96 7.00 6.21 -10.88
N ILE A 97 6.01 7.08 -10.68
CA ILE A 97 4.78 6.75 -9.97
C ILE A 97 3.64 6.65 -10.97
N TYR A 98 3.13 5.42 -11.14
CA TYR A 98 1.92 5.11 -11.88
C TYR A 98 0.71 5.15 -10.93
N ASP A 99 -0.32 5.90 -11.31
CA ASP A 99 -1.58 5.91 -10.59
C ASP A 99 -2.52 4.89 -11.23
N LEU A 100 -2.86 3.86 -10.47
CA LEU A 100 -3.62 2.70 -10.93
C LEU A 100 -4.80 2.46 -10.00
N ARG A 101 -5.92 2.06 -10.59
CA ARG A 101 -7.12 1.63 -9.90
C ARG A 101 -7.20 0.12 -9.95
N LEU A 102 -7.17 -0.51 -8.77
CA LEU A 102 -7.45 -1.92 -8.59
C LEU A 102 -8.92 -2.11 -8.21
N GLU A 103 -9.66 -2.82 -9.05
CA GLU A 103 -11.05 -3.20 -8.82
C GLU A 103 -11.15 -4.70 -8.57
N VAL A 104 -11.80 -5.08 -7.47
CA VAL A 104 -12.04 -6.48 -7.13
C VAL A 104 -13.46 -6.89 -7.56
N PRO A 105 -13.67 -8.13 -8.02
CA PRO A 105 -14.98 -8.61 -8.41
C PRO A 105 -15.94 -8.67 -7.21
N LYS A 106 -17.21 -8.32 -7.41
CA LYS A 106 -18.23 -8.26 -6.34
C LYS A 106 -18.55 -9.65 -5.76
N GLU A 107 -18.29 -10.67 -6.55
CA GLU A 107 -18.48 -12.08 -6.25
C GLU A 107 -17.37 -12.64 -5.36
N ALA A 108 -16.19 -11.98 -5.29
CA ALA A 108 -15.15 -12.36 -4.33
C ALA A 108 -15.66 -12.09 -2.91
N LYS A 109 -15.85 -13.16 -2.14
CA LYS A 109 -16.24 -13.11 -0.73
C LYS A 109 -15.04 -13.46 0.14
N SER A 110 -15.06 -12.97 1.37
CA SER A 110 -14.02 -13.16 2.38
C SER A 110 -12.62 -12.80 1.85
N LEU A 111 -12.52 -11.71 1.10
CA LEU A 111 -11.29 -11.24 0.48
C LEU A 111 -10.28 -10.82 1.53
N SER A 112 -9.04 -11.28 1.37
CA SER A 112 -7.88 -10.82 2.14
C SER A 112 -6.82 -10.28 1.20
N LEU A 113 -6.12 -9.23 1.62
CA LEU A 113 -5.03 -8.63 0.87
C LEU A 113 -3.72 -8.87 1.61
N PHE A 114 -2.73 -9.36 0.88
CA PHE A 114 -1.40 -9.62 1.42
C PHE A 114 -0.31 -9.05 0.54
N HIS A 115 0.81 -8.72 1.19
CA HIS A 115 2.06 -8.39 0.52
C HIS A 115 2.95 -9.62 0.48
N VAL A 116 3.59 -9.86 -0.66
CA VAL A 116 4.73 -10.76 -0.76
C VAL A 116 5.98 -9.93 -0.84
N GLU A 117 6.97 -10.28 -0.02
CA GLU A 117 8.27 -9.63 -0.01
C GLU A 117 9.33 -10.65 -0.42
N GLU A 118 10.22 -10.25 -1.31
CA GLU A 118 11.41 -11.02 -1.65
C GLU A 118 12.52 -10.74 -0.64
N ARG A 119 13.11 -11.80 -0.09
CA ARG A 119 14.22 -11.70 0.85
C ARG A 119 15.35 -12.63 0.46
N LEU A 120 16.56 -12.14 0.64
CA LEU A 120 17.75 -12.97 0.50
C LEU A 120 17.90 -13.87 1.72
N GLU A 121 17.80 -15.18 1.50
CA GLU A 121 18.06 -16.22 2.50
C GLU A 121 19.26 -17.04 2.06
N GLY A 122 20.41 -16.79 2.70
CA GLY A 122 21.67 -17.34 2.24
C GLY A 122 22.05 -16.70 0.90
N ASP A 123 22.14 -17.52 -0.15
CA ASP A 123 22.44 -17.15 -1.53
C ASP A 123 21.21 -17.18 -2.45
N GLN A 124 20.02 -17.42 -1.89
CA GLN A 124 18.77 -17.54 -2.67
C GLN A 124 17.80 -16.41 -2.34
N LEU A 125 17.19 -15.86 -3.39
CA LEU A 125 16.08 -14.93 -3.26
C LEU A 125 14.79 -15.74 -3.04
N ILE A 126 14.15 -15.55 -1.90
CA ILE A 126 12.96 -16.28 -1.49
C ILE A 126 11.80 -15.30 -1.32
N ALA A 127 10.71 -15.55 -2.04
CA ALA A 127 9.45 -14.84 -1.87
C ALA A 127 8.71 -15.34 -0.62
N ARG A 128 8.40 -14.43 0.31
CA ARG A 128 7.70 -14.74 1.55
C ARG A 128 6.38 -14.01 1.68
N LEU A 129 5.33 -14.79 1.93
CA LEU A 129 4.02 -14.30 2.32
C LEU A 129 3.86 -14.32 3.85
N ASN A 130 3.89 -13.15 4.49
CA ASN A 130 3.68 -13.06 5.94
C ASN A 130 2.28 -12.57 6.32
N ARG A 131 1.39 -13.51 6.62
CA ARG A 131 0.00 -13.20 7.02
C ARG A 131 -0.14 -12.46 8.36
N LYS A 132 0.90 -12.50 9.22
CA LYS A 132 0.86 -11.92 10.59
C LYS A 132 1.49 -10.54 10.67
N ARG A 133 2.41 -10.22 9.76
CA ARG A 133 3.08 -8.91 9.69
C ARG A 133 2.80 -8.33 8.31
N PRO A 134 1.74 -7.52 8.19
CA PRO A 134 1.41 -6.88 6.93
C PRO A 134 2.39 -5.76 6.65
N ASP A 135 2.96 -5.75 5.44
CA ASP A 135 3.82 -4.67 4.95
C ASP A 135 3.13 -3.83 3.85
N LEU A 136 1.91 -4.22 3.47
CA LEU A 136 0.97 -3.43 2.66
C LEU A 136 -0.17 -2.88 3.53
N TYR A 137 -0.40 -1.58 3.39
CA TYR A 137 -1.40 -0.84 4.14
C TYR A 137 -2.36 -0.13 3.18
N LEU A 138 -3.64 -0.12 3.54
CA LEU A 138 -4.69 0.60 2.85
C LEU A 138 -4.95 1.92 3.57
N MET A 139 -4.95 3.02 2.82
CA MET A 139 -5.28 4.34 3.32
C MET A 139 -6.62 4.77 2.70
N PRO A 140 -7.66 5.05 3.50
CA PRO A 140 -8.92 5.55 2.95
C PRO A 140 -8.73 6.93 2.35
N LEU A 141 -9.47 7.18 1.26
CA LEU A 141 -9.60 8.49 0.66
C LEU A 141 -11.04 8.98 0.83
N ILE A 142 -11.23 10.18 1.35
CA ILE A 142 -12.52 10.89 1.39
C ILE A 142 -12.41 12.08 0.44
N ASP A 143 -13.25 12.13 -0.59
CA ASP A 143 -13.17 13.13 -1.67
C ASP A 143 -11.76 13.24 -2.28
N GLY A 144 -11.10 12.10 -2.45
CA GLY A 144 -9.73 12.02 -2.99
C GLY A 144 -8.62 12.43 -2.00
N LYS A 145 -8.97 12.83 -0.76
CA LYS A 145 -8.01 13.24 0.26
C LYS A 145 -7.73 12.10 1.24
N PRO A 146 -6.46 11.88 1.63
CA PRO A 146 -6.12 10.80 2.54
C PRO A 146 -6.63 11.04 3.95
N CYS A 147 -6.99 9.95 4.63
CA CYS A 147 -7.31 9.94 6.05
C CYS A 147 -6.07 9.63 6.90
N ALA A 148 -6.11 10.04 8.17
CA ALA A 148 -5.04 9.80 9.14
C ALA A 148 -5.08 8.39 9.77
N GLU A 149 -5.48 7.40 8.99
CA GLU A 149 -5.67 6.01 9.41
C GLU A 149 -5.15 5.06 8.35
N LEU A 150 -4.63 3.92 8.79
CA LEU A 150 -4.19 2.83 7.93
C LEU A 150 -4.93 1.56 8.31
N TYR A 151 -5.22 0.73 7.33
CA TYR A 151 -5.93 -0.53 7.49
C TYR A 151 -5.21 -1.66 6.77
N THR A 152 -5.59 -2.87 7.15
CA THR A 152 -5.27 -4.10 6.44
C THR A 152 -6.59 -4.79 6.12
N LEU A 153 -6.67 -5.48 4.97
CA LEU A 153 -7.88 -6.18 4.56
C LEU A 153 -7.74 -7.67 4.88
N HIS A 154 -8.63 -8.18 5.73
CA HIS A 154 -8.67 -9.60 6.05
C HIS A 154 -10.11 -10.09 6.14
N LYS A 155 -10.48 -11.04 5.28
CA LYS A 155 -11.81 -11.64 5.19
C LYS A 155 -12.92 -10.59 5.13
N ASP A 156 -12.85 -9.70 4.14
CA ASP A 156 -13.74 -8.55 3.92
C ASP A 156 -13.76 -7.50 5.05
N GLN A 157 -12.86 -7.59 6.04
CA GLN A 157 -12.80 -6.64 7.14
C GLN A 157 -11.55 -5.77 7.06
N LEU A 158 -11.76 -4.45 7.06
CA LEU A 158 -10.71 -3.47 7.28
C LEU A 158 -10.34 -3.46 8.76
N LYS A 159 -9.12 -3.91 9.07
CA LYS A 159 -8.57 -3.91 10.43
C LYS A 159 -7.58 -2.75 10.58
N PRO A 160 -7.75 -1.88 11.58
CA PRO A 160 -6.81 -0.80 11.83
C PRO A 160 -5.38 -1.31 12.01
N ALA A 161 -4.44 -0.72 11.31
CA ALA A 161 -3.02 -1.01 11.41
C ALA A 161 -2.35 -0.14 12.47
N SER A 162 -1.35 -0.69 13.16
CA SER A 162 -0.52 0.08 14.08
C SER A 162 0.39 1.02 13.30
N THR A 163 0.29 2.32 13.56
CA THR A 163 1.15 3.34 12.96
C THR A 163 2.36 3.71 13.82
N ARG A 164 2.53 3.05 14.97
CA ARG A 164 3.65 3.32 15.88
C ARG A 164 4.98 2.89 15.24
N GLY A 165 5.88 3.84 15.05
CA GLY A 165 7.20 3.59 14.47
C GLY A 165 7.18 3.32 12.97
N LEU A 166 6.02 3.49 12.31
CA LEU A 166 5.87 3.28 10.88
C LEU A 166 6.56 4.38 10.09
N TYR A 167 7.25 3.97 9.03
CA TYR A 167 7.76 4.85 7.98
C TYR A 167 6.98 4.57 6.69
N LEU A 168 6.66 5.63 5.97
CA LEU A 168 6.17 5.57 4.61
C LEU A 168 7.36 5.68 3.65
N ALA A 169 7.16 5.18 2.43
CA ALA A 169 8.10 5.32 1.34
C ALA A 169 8.49 6.79 1.09
N GLU A 170 9.64 6.98 0.49
CA GLU A 170 10.22 8.26 0.05
C GLU A 170 9.25 9.08 -0.81
N SER A 171 8.37 8.42 -1.57
CA SER A 171 7.33 9.08 -2.37
C SER A 171 6.35 9.94 -1.57
N PHE A 172 6.28 9.74 -0.24
CA PHE A 172 5.46 10.53 0.68
C PHE A 172 6.25 11.65 1.35
N ALA A 173 7.58 11.68 1.22
CA ALA A 173 8.43 12.67 1.84
C ALA A 173 8.30 14.05 1.15
N PRO A 174 8.80 15.14 1.77
CA PRO A 174 8.81 16.45 1.13
C PRO A 174 9.60 16.40 -0.18
N GLN A 175 9.06 17.05 -1.20
CA GLN A 175 9.65 17.12 -2.52
C GLN A 175 9.96 18.58 -2.86
N GLU A 176 11.22 18.85 -3.22
CA GLU A 176 11.67 20.15 -3.70
C GLU A 176 11.80 20.12 -5.23
N GLY A 177 10.81 20.72 -5.90
CA GLY A 177 10.70 20.61 -7.36
C GLY A 177 10.45 19.16 -7.78
N TRP A 178 11.47 18.49 -8.29
CA TRP A 178 11.44 17.08 -8.72
C TRP A 178 12.38 16.20 -7.89
N VAL A 179 12.91 16.72 -6.77
CA VAL A 179 13.92 16.02 -5.96
C VAL A 179 13.34 15.64 -4.60
N VAL A 180 13.60 14.40 -4.18
CA VAL A 180 13.35 13.90 -2.83
C VAL A 180 14.68 13.52 -2.19
N SER A 181 15.01 14.19 -1.09
CA SER A 181 16.28 14.03 -0.38
C SER A 181 16.22 13.03 0.77
N GLU A 182 15.02 12.75 1.27
CA GLU A 182 14.79 11.86 2.41
C GLU A 182 14.62 10.42 1.96
N GLU A 183 15.27 9.47 2.65
CA GLU A 183 15.14 8.03 2.38
C GLU A 183 13.71 7.51 2.62
N ARG A 184 13.01 8.12 3.59
CA ARG A 184 11.67 7.75 4.04
C ARG A 184 11.12 8.80 4.99
N ILE A 185 9.81 8.86 5.14
CA ILE A 185 9.15 9.77 6.09
C ILE A 185 8.45 8.99 7.20
N ARG A 186 8.57 9.45 8.45
CA ARG A 186 7.79 8.87 9.56
C ARG A 186 6.32 9.20 9.37
N TRP A 187 5.44 8.24 9.64
CA TRP A 187 4.00 8.42 9.59
C TRP A 187 3.52 9.71 10.28
N LYS A 188 3.99 9.97 11.51
CA LYS A 188 3.62 11.15 12.29
C LYS A 188 4.02 12.48 11.64
N ASP A 189 5.13 12.48 10.91
CA ASP A 189 5.69 13.69 10.31
C ASP A 189 4.99 13.94 8.97
N TRP A 190 4.66 12.88 8.23
CA TRP A 190 3.78 12.96 7.07
C TRP A 190 2.38 13.49 7.41
N LEU A 191 1.75 13.01 8.50
CA LEU A 191 0.46 13.53 8.95
C LEU A 191 0.50 15.04 9.21
N ARG A 192 1.56 15.52 9.87
CA ARG A 192 1.77 16.95 10.12
C ARG A 192 1.89 17.74 8.83
N GLN A 193 2.64 17.21 7.84
CA GLN A 193 2.76 17.81 6.51
C GLN A 193 1.41 17.92 5.79
N GLN A 194 0.54 16.93 5.94
CA GLN A 194 -0.81 16.95 5.35
C GLN A 194 -1.82 17.81 6.13
N GLY A 195 -1.43 18.41 7.26
CA GLY A 195 -2.35 19.11 8.16
C GLY A 195 -3.38 18.18 8.82
N LEU A 196 -3.09 16.88 8.85
CA LEU A 196 -3.95 15.86 9.39
C LEU A 196 -3.61 15.60 10.86
N SER A 197 -4.64 15.52 11.70
CA SER A 197 -4.52 14.97 13.05
C SER A 197 -4.94 13.51 13.00
N ALA A 198 -4.13 12.61 13.56
CA ALA A 198 -4.59 11.25 13.82
C ALA A 198 -5.89 11.34 14.64
N PRO A 199 -6.93 10.55 14.34
CA PRO A 199 -8.14 10.57 15.14
C PRO A 199 -7.76 10.32 16.59
N ASP A 200 -8.32 11.13 17.48
CA ASP A 200 -8.25 10.87 18.91
C ASP A 200 -8.67 9.43 19.08
N LYS A 201 -7.74 8.57 19.56
CA LYS A 201 -8.12 7.22 19.99
C LYS A 201 -9.35 7.44 20.84
N GLU A 202 -10.50 6.93 20.43
CA GLU A 202 -11.66 6.90 21.31
C GLU A 202 -11.15 6.29 22.60
N SER A 203 -11.00 7.17 23.58
CA SER A 203 -10.28 6.84 24.78
C SER A 203 -11.03 5.66 25.36
N ARG A 204 -10.36 4.51 25.51
CA ARG A 204 -10.93 3.36 26.20
C ARG A 204 -11.39 3.71 27.64
N LEU A 205 -11.11 4.93 28.12
CA LEU A 205 -11.67 5.52 29.35
C LEU A 205 -13.07 6.15 29.20
N LYS A 206 -13.57 6.46 27.99
CA LYS A 206 -14.97 6.88 27.77
C LYS A 206 -15.95 5.71 27.80
N ARG A 207 -15.43 4.47 27.75
CA ARG A 207 -16.21 3.22 27.83
C ARG A 207 -16.28 2.65 29.26
N LEU A 208 -16.00 3.46 30.28
CA LEU A 208 -16.29 3.13 31.67
C LEU A 208 -17.74 3.56 31.98
N THR A 209 -18.66 2.61 31.83
CA THR A 209 -20.04 2.74 32.29
C THR A 209 -20.09 3.01 33.80
N GLY A 210 -21.15 3.70 34.25
CA GLY A 210 -21.22 4.52 35.48
C GLY A 210 -20.78 3.90 36.81
N LYS A 211 -20.60 2.59 36.94
CA LYS A 211 -20.09 1.95 38.17
C LYS A 211 -18.57 2.13 38.35
N ALA A 212 -17.77 2.14 37.28
CA ALA A 212 -16.31 2.28 37.41
C ALA A 212 -15.88 3.73 37.73
N LYS A 213 -16.63 4.73 37.26
CA LYS A 213 -16.43 6.15 37.63
C LYS A 213 -16.70 6.42 39.12
N GLN A 214 -17.64 5.68 39.74
CA GLN A 214 -17.93 5.80 41.18
C GLN A 214 -16.83 5.18 42.06
N MET A 215 -16.19 4.09 41.62
CA MET A 215 -15.07 3.50 42.37
C MET A 215 -13.84 4.41 42.37
N PHE A 216 -13.47 5.01 41.24
CA PHE A 216 -12.32 5.94 41.19
C PHE A 216 -12.53 7.22 42.03
N ARG A 217 -13.76 7.73 42.13
CA ARG A 217 -14.07 8.88 43.01
C ARG A 217 -14.01 8.56 44.51
N LYS A 218 -14.26 7.30 44.91
CA LYS A 218 -14.19 6.88 46.31
C LYS A 218 -12.76 6.63 46.80
N VAL A 219 -11.83 6.26 45.91
CA VAL A 219 -10.43 6.00 46.28
C VAL A 219 -9.64 7.31 46.49
N VAL A 220 -9.95 8.38 45.75
CA VAL A 220 -9.22 9.66 45.87
C VAL A 220 -9.67 10.50 47.08
N LYS A 221 -10.87 10.27 47.64
CA LYS A 221 -11.40 11.00 48.81
C LYS A 221 -11.05 10.39 50.18
N LYS A 222 -10.12 9.44 50.26
CA LYS A 222 -9.63 8.90 51.55
C LYS A 222 -8.12 9.06 51.68
N LYS A 223 -7.71 10.31 51.91
CA LYS A 223 -6.64 10.63 52.87
C LYS A 223 -7.10 11.87 53.65
N ALA A 224 -7.32 11.65 54.95
CA ALA A 224 -7.29 12.71 55.94
C ALA A 224 -5.85 13.24 56.05
#